data_AF-A0A6A3HG69-F1
#
_entry.id   AF-A0A6A3HG69-F1
#
_cell.length_a   1.000
_cell.length_b   1.000
_cell.length_c   1.000
_cell.angle_alpha   90.00
_cell.angle_beta   90.00
_cell.angle_gamma   90.00
#
_symmetry.space_group_name_H-M   'P 1'
#
loop_
_entity.id
_entity.type
_entity.pdbx_description
1 polymer ?
#
loop_
_entity_poly.entity_id
_entity_poly.type
_entity_poly.pdbx_seq_one_letter_code
_entity_poly.pdbx_strand_id
1 'polypeptide(L)'
;RVLSSNIFDSNLKDFCLWSLSTSGAAEENTWVSTLADVYYYSYATMDTHSTYDLLLRKISLPNFLTMFLPLDVFSVFLGSRYGPKNGFSTDWQPNDGLVNTISMASDSTGKTVSYKRILSNRPMEYHGAAQQHGPHVRHGHHTTYPGIGCGSVLGSCKAAVESSRYFISQTL
;
A
#
# COMPACT_ATOMS: atom_id res chain seq x y z
N ARG A 1 0.47 29.09 -6.01
CA ARG A 1 1.91 29.18 -5.67
C ARG A 1 2.56 27.81 -5.57
N VAL A 2 2.10 26.90 -4.70
CA VAL A 2 2.69 25.55 -4.60
C VAL A 2 2.36 24.70 -5.82
N LEU A 3 1.08 24.55 -6.17
CA LEU A 3 0.64 23.74 -7.33
C LEU A 3 1.09 24.27 -8.70
N SER A 4 1.64 25.49 -8.75
CA SER A 4 2.18 26.13 -9.96
C SER A 4 3.72 26.07 -10.00
N SER A 5 4.34 25.33 -9.09
CA SER A 5 5.79 25.16 -9.01
C SER A 5 6.26 24.06 -9.96
N ASN A 6 7.48 24.20 -10.47
CA ASN A 6 8.14 23.20 -11.30
C ASN A 6 8.45 21.89 -10.54
N ILE A 7 8.21 21.83 -9.23
CA ILE A 7 8.31 20.59 -8.45
C ILE A 7 7.31 19.51 -8.91
N PHE A 8 6.23 19.93 -9.59
CA PHE A 8 5.23 19.03 -10.19
C PHE A 8 5.49 18.74 -11.67
N ASP A 9 6.65 19.13 -12.22
CA ASP A 9 7.04 18.81 -13.59
C ASP A 9 7.23 17.29 -13.74
N SER A 10 6.67 16.70 -14.79
CA SER A 10 6.74 15.27 -15.07
C SER A 10 8.17 14.74 -15.27
N ASN A 11 9.13 15.62 -15.57
CA ASN A 11 10.53 15.24 -15.74
C ASN A 11 11.27 15.10 -14.40
N LEU A 12 10.70 15.60 -13.30
CA LEU A 12 11.33 15.55 -11.99
C LEU A 12 10.96 14.25 -11.27
N LYS A 13 11.98 13.39 -11.07
CA LYS A 13 11.84 12.15 -10.30
C LYS A 13 12.04 12.31 -8.79
N ASP A 14 12.73 13.38 -8.37
CA ASP A 14 12.94 13.71 -6.95
C ASP A 14 11.70 14.37 -6.34
N PHE A 15 10.58 13.64 -6.35
CA PHE A 15 9.32 14.08 -5.78
C PHE A 15 8.46 12.89 -5.38
N CYS A 16 7.64 13.04 -4.34
CA CYS A 16 6.86 11.93 -3.79
C CYS A 16 5.87 11.30 -4.78
N LEU A 17 5.40 12.06 -5.78
CA LEU A 17 4.52 11.51 -6.82
C LEU A 17 5.23 10.49 -7.70
N TRP A 18 6.54 10.66 -7.95
CA TRP A 18 7.31 9.68 -8.70
C TRP A 18 7.45 8.39 -7.89
N SER A 19 7.95 8.47 -6.66
CA SER A 19 8.10 7.31 -5.75
C SER A 19 6.79 6.58 -5.48
N LEU A 20 5.65 7.30 -5.47
CA LEU A 20 4.32 6.70 -5.27
C LEU A 20 3.79 5.98 -6.51
N SER A 21 4.30 6.30 -7.71
CA SER A 21 3.91 5.61 -8.93
C SER A 21 4.43 4.18 -8.94
N THR A 22 3.73 3.25 -9.60
CA THR A 22 4.19 1.86 -9.71
C THR A 22 5.54 1.73 -10.42
N SER A 23 5.83 2.63 -11.36
CA SER A 23 7.13 2.66 -12.07
C SER A 23 8.25 3.19 -11.18
N GLY A 24 8.01 4.26 -10.43
CA GLY A 24 8.99 4.80 -9.49
C GLY A 24 9.26 3.84 -8.32
N ALA A 25 8.21 3.22 -7.76
CA ALA A 25 8.36 2.19 -6.74
C ALA A 25 9.14 0.97 -7.26
N ALA A 26 8.89 0.53 -8.50
CA ALA A 26 9.66 -0.54 -9.11
C ALA A 26 11.13 -0.15 -9.34
N GLU A 27 11.41 1.10 -9.74
CA GLU A 27 12.77 1.65 -9.86
C GLU A 27 13.47 1.68 -8.50
N GLU A 28 12.80 2.14 -7.44
CA GLU A 28 13.34 2.17 -6.07
C GLU A 28 13.65 0.76 -5.53
N ASN A 29 12.78 -0.21 -5.80
CA ASN A 29 12.97 -1.60 -5.37
C ASN A 29 14.16 -2.31 -6.05
N THR A 30 14.79 -1.71 -7.07
CA THR A 30 15.99 -2.29 -7.70
C THR A 30 17.26 -2.12 -6.85
N TRP A 31 17.29 -1.12 -5.98
CA TRP A 31 18.47 -0.78 -5.17
C TRP A 31 18.16 -0.77 -3.66
N VAL A 32 16.91 -0.57 -3.27
CA VAL A 32 16.47 -0.78 -1.89
C VAL A 32 16.36 -2.27 -1.62
N SER A 33 17.11 -2.76 -0.62
CA SER A 33 17.13 -4.17 -0.24
C SER A 33 16.98 -4.32 1.26
N THR A 34 16.42 -5.46 1.67
CA THR A 34 16.29 -5.79 3.09
C THR A 34 17.62 -6.30 3.65
N LEU A 35 17.98 -5.83 4.84
CA LEU A 35 19.17 -6.28 5.56
C LEU A 35 18.87 -7.56 6.35
N ALA A 36 19.84 -8.47 6.42
CA ALA A 36 19.65 -9.80 7.02
C ALA A 36 19.48 -9.78 8.55
N ASP A 37 19.92 -8.71 9.20
CA ASP A 37 19.90 -8.48 10.65
C ASP A 37 18.74 -7.58 11.10
N VAL A 38 17.87 -7.17 10.18
CA VAL A 38 16.72 -6.29 10.45
C VAL A 38 15.41 -7.04 10.20
N TYR A 39 14.47 -6.92 11.14
CA TYR A 39 13.14 -7.49 11.03
C TYR A 39 12.17 -6.49 10.39
N TYR A 40 11.53 -6.90 9.30
CA TYR A 40 10.54 -6.10 8.57
C TYR A 40 9.14 -6.68 8.75
N TYR A 41 8.19 -5.82 9.12
CA TYR A 41 6.77 -6.16 9.25
C TYR A 41 5.96 -5.24 8.34
N SER A 42 5.05 -5.82 7.56
CA SER A 42 4.08 -5.06 6.78
C SER A 42 2.67 -5.20 7.37
N TYR A 43 1.89 -4.13 7.27
CA TYR A 43 0.47 -4.13 7.57
C TYR A 43 -0.27 -3.70 6.32
N ALA A 44 -1.23 -4.52 5.90
CA ALA A 44 -2.05 -4.21 4.74
C ALA A 44 -3.49 -3.94 5.19
N THR A 45 -4.10 -2.96 4.55
CA THR A 45 -5.48 -2.54 4.76
C THR A 45 -6.30 -2.78 3.50
N MET A 46 -7.57 -3.09 3.71
CA MET A 46 -8.54 -3.28 2.64
C MET A 46 -9.90 -2.83 3.15
N ASP A 47 -10.57 -1.97 2.41
CA ASP A 47 -11.93 -1.54 2.73
C ASP A 47 -12.86 -1.56 1.52
N THR A 48 -12.61 -2.54 0.67
CA THR A 48 -13.39 -2.84 -0.52
C THR A 48 -13.89 -4.27 -0.47
N HIS A 49 -15.01 -4.53 -1.12
CA HIS A 49 -15.48 -5.88 -1.41
C HIS A 49 -15.36 -6.18 -2.91
N SER A 50 -15.24 -7.46 -3.26
CA SER A 50 -15.22 -7.91 -4.65
C SER A 50 -16.64 -7.98 -5.21
N THR A 51 -16.82 -7.52 -6.44
CA THR A 51 -18.09 -7.58 -7.18
C THR A 51 -17.81 -7.63 -8.67
N TYR A 52 -18.85 -7.47 -9.49
CA TYR A 52 -18.78 -7.52 -10.94
C TYR A 52 -19.34 -6.25 -11.57
N ASP A 53 -18.73 -5.82 -12.68
CA ASP A 53 -19.31 -4.75 -13.49
C ASP A 53 -20.48 -5.24 -14.35
N LEU A 54 -21.08 -4.34 -15.13
CA LEU A 54 -22.20 -4.65 -16.03
C LEU A 54 -21.86 -5.73 -17.08
N LEU A 55 -20.57 -5.98 -17.34
CA LEU A 55 -20.10 -7.02 -18.26
C LEU A 55 -19.65 -8.29 -17.52
N LEU A 56 -20.05 -8.46 -16.25
CA LEU A 56 -19.69 -9.59 -15.39
C LEU A 56 -18.18 -9.75 -15.17
N ARG A 57 -17.41 -8.65 -15.25
CA ARG A 57 -15.97 -8.66 -15.01
C ARG A 57 -15.67 -8.26 -13.57
N LYS A 58 -14.71 -8.93 -12.94
CA LYS A 58 -14.30 -8.65 -11.56
C LYS A 58 -13.86 -7.19 -11.38
N ILE A 59 -14.40 -6.56 -10.36
CA ILE A 59 -14.05 -5.21 -9.84
C ILE A 59 -14.08 -5.22 -8.31
N SER A 60 -13.52 -4.18 -7.70
CA SER A 60 -13.67 -3.94 -6.26
C SER A 60 -14.36 -2.60 -6.03
N LEU A 61 -15.32 -2.56 -5.11
CA LEU A 61 -16.02 -1.34 -4.72
C LEU A 61 -15.81 -1.06 -3.22
N PRO A 62 -15.80 0.23 -2.81
CA PRO A 62 -15.66 0.59 -1.41
C PRO A 62 -16.82 0.05 -0.58
N ASN A 63 -16.52 -0.34 0.65
CA ASN A 63 -17.54 -0.66 1.63
C ASN A 63 -18.21 0.63 2.10
N PHE A 64 -19.47 0.85 1.69
CA PHE A 64 -20.19 2.10 1.91
C PHE A 64 -20.25 2.57 3.38
N LEU A 65 -20.27 1.65 4.35
CA LEU A 65 -20.41 1.99 5.77
C LEU A 65 -19.08 2.23 6.48
N THR A 66 -17.97 1.72 5.94
CA THR A 66 -16.67 1.74 6.60
C THR A 66 -15.67 2.62 5.87
N MET A 67 -15.75 2.74 4.54
CA MET A 67 -14.86 3.60 3.77
C MET A 67 -15.09 5.07 4.11
N PHE A 68 -13.99 5.82 4.26
CA PHE A 68 -14.07 7.27 4.44
C PHE A 68 -14.51 7.92 3.13
N LEU A 69 -15.65 8.62 3.12
CA LEU A 69 -16.30 9.17 1.91
C LEU A 69 -15.36 9.91 0.93
N PRO A 70 -14.41 10.76 1.37
CA PRO A 70 -13.47 11.41 0.44
C PRO A 70 -12.54 10.43 -0.31
N LEU A 71 -12.37 9.20 0.20
CA LEU A 71 -11.57 8.16 -0.42
C LEU A 71 -12.36 7.30 -1.41
N ASP A 72 -13.70 7.39 -1.44
CA ASP A 72 -14.55 6.56 -2.32
C ASP A 72 -14.19 6.75 -3.80
N VAL A 73 -13.96 7.99 -4.22
CA VAL A 73 -13.63 8.30 -5.63
C VAL A 73 -12.35 7.59 -6.07
N PHE A 74 -11.33 7.64 -5.22
CA PHE A 74 -10.06 6.95 -5.45
C PHE A 74 -10.21 5.43 -5.36
N SER A 75 -10.99 4.94 -4.39
CA SER A 75 -11.28 3.52 -4.22
C SER A 75 -11.95 2.91 -5.44
N VAL A 76 -12.97 3.59 -5.99
CA VAL A 76 -13.68 3.16 -7.20
C VAL A 76 -12.74 3.18 -8.40
N PHE A 77 -11.88 4.19 -8.54
CA PHE A 77 -10.91 4.24 -9.62
C PHE A 77 -9.91 3.07 -9.57
N LEU A 78 -9.30 2.83 -8.41
CA LEU A 78 -8.35 1.75 -8.17
C LEU A 78 -8.99 0.35 -8.32
N GLY A 79 -10.22 0.18 -7.84
CA GLY A 79 -10.98 -1.06 -7.91
C GLY A 79 -11.61 -1.33 -9.28
N SER A 80 -11.60 -0.35 -10.19
CA SER A 80 -12.16 -0.47 -11.53
C SER A 80 -11.34 -1.39 -12.46
N ARG A 81 -11.71 -1.40 -13.74
CA ARG A 81 -10.95 -2.07 -14.80
C ARG A 81 -9.75 -1.24 -15.30
N TYR A 82 -9.46 -0.07 -14.73
CA TYR A 82 -8.33 0.75 -15.14
C TYR A 82 -7.00 -0.01 -15.02
N GLY A 83 -6.65 -0.52 -13.84
CA GLY A 83 -5.40 -1.29 -13.64
C GLY A 83 -5.30 -2.48 -14.60
N PRO A 84 -6.30 -3.37 -14.65
CA PRO A 84 -6.29 -4.51 -15.57
C PRO A 84 -6.24 -4.17 -17.06
N LYS A 85 -6.72 -3.00 -17.48
CA LYS A 85 -6.55 -2.51 -18.86
C LYS A 85 -5.16 -1.97 -19.14
N ASN A 86 -4.37 -1.66 -18.10
CA ASN A 86 -3.02 -1.13 -18.16
C ASN A 86 -1.96 -2.16 -17.72
N GLY A 87 -2.24 -3.45 -17.90
CA GLY A 87 -1.27 -4.54 -17.68
C GLY A 87 -1.16 -5.09 -16.26
N PHE A 88 -1.97 -4.61 -15.31
CA PHE A 88 -2.00 -5.15 -13.95
C PHE A 88 -2.93 -6.37 -13.81
N SER A 89 -2.65 -7.27 -12.86
CA SER A 89 -3.60 -8.34 -12.49
C SER A 89 -4.88 -7.76 -11.86
N THR A 90 -5.97 -8.53 -11.86
CA THR A 90 -7.16 -8.24 -11.04
C THR A 90 -6.87 -8.18 -9.54
N ASP A 91 -5.75 -8.73 -9.08
CA ASP A 91 -5.35 -8.71 -7.67
C ASP A 91 -4.92 -7.32 -7.20
N TRP A 92 -4.73 -6.39 -8.14
CA TRP A 92 -4.53 -4.98 -7.84
C TRP A 92 -5.83 -4.24 -7.53
N GLN A 93 -7.01 -4.83 -7.73
CA GLN A 93 -8.28 -4.10 -7.53
C GLN A 93 -8.66 -3.85 -6.06
N PRO A 94 -8.46 -4.81 -5.12
CA PRO A 94 -8.71 -4.56 -3.70
C PRO A 94 -7.83 -3.43 -3.17
N ASN A 95 -8.41 -2.52 -2.39
CA ASN A 95 -7.73 -1.33 -1.89
C ASN A 95 -8.33 -0.82 -0.57
N ASP A 96 -7.65 0.14 0.05
CA ASP A 96 -8.10 0.83 1.27
C ASP A 96 -8.58 2.28 1.00
N GLY A 97 -8.85 2.59 -0.26
CA GLY A 97 -9.24 3.92 -0.72
C GLY A 97 -8.10 4.78 -1.28
N LEU A 98 -6.82 4.43 -1.06
CA LEU A 98 -5.70 5.16 -1.67
C LEU A 98 -4.62 4.27 -2.24
N VAL A 99 -4.39 3.09 -1.65
CA VAL A 99 -3.35 2.17 -2.08
C VAL A 99 -3.95 0.78 -2.29
N ASN A 100 -3.48 0.07 -3.30
CA ASN A 100 -3.91 -1.30 -3.57
C ASN A 100 -3.37 -2.25 -2.50
N THR A 101 -4.20 -3.15 -1.99
CA THR A 101 -3.84 -4.03 -0.86
C THR A 101 -2.62 -4.92 -1.17
N ILE A 102 -2.45 -5.34 -2.43
CA ILE A 102 -1.27 -6.11 -2.86
C ILE A 102 0.03 -5.30 -2.74
N SER A 103 -0.01 -3.99 -2.97
CA SER A 103 1.15 -3.11 -2.89
C SER A 103 1.63 -2.86 -1.47
N MET A 104 0.76 -3.08 -0.47
CA MET A 104 1.12 -2.96 0.95
C MET A 104 1.72 -4.24 1.51
N ALA A 105 1.58 -5.36 0.80
CA ALA A 105 1.98 -6.66 1.32
C ALA A 105 3.50 -6.84 1.34
N SER A 106 4.16 -6.42 0.26
CA SER A 106 5.62 -6.44 0.14
C SER A 106 6.09 -5.56 -1.02
N ASP A 107 7.41 -5.39 -1.09
CA ASP A 107 8.15 -4.75 -2.18
C ASP A 107 8.20 -5.57 -3.49
N SER A 108 7.45 -6.67 -3.58
CA SER A 108 7.40 -7.63 -4.70
C SER A 108 8.70 -8.40 -5.03
N THR A 109 9.84 -8.03 -4.45
CA THR A 109 11.16 -8.64 -4.71
C THR A 109 11.65 -9.49 -3.54
N GLY A 110 11.27 -9.14 -2.30
CA GLY A 110 11.64 -9.86 -1.09
C GLY A 110 10.83 -11.13 -0.85
N LYS A 111 11.46 -12.14 -0.22
CA LYS A 111 10.74 -13.33 0.24
C LYS A 111 9.85 -12.97 1.44
N THR A 112 8.55 -13.17 1.29
CA THR A 112 7.58 -12.95 2.36
C THR A 112 7.22 -14.26 3.07
N VAL A 113 6.99 -14.18 4.38
CA VAL A 113 6.46 -15.28 5.19
C VAL A 113 5.24 -14.82 5.97
N SER A 114 4.13 -15.54 5.89
CA SER A 114 2.91 -15.13 6.60
C SER A 114 3.14 -15.14 8.11
N TYR A 115 2.89 -14.01 8.76
CA TYR A 115 2.93 -13.94 10.22
C TYR A 115 1.71 -14.66 10.80
N LYS A 116 1.94 -15.79 11.49
CA LYS A 116 0.92 -16.48 12.28
C LYS A 116 1.20 -16.17 13.75
N ARG A 117 0.27 -15.48 14.42
CA ARG A 117 0.34 -15.28 15.88
C ARG A 117 0.24 -16.64 16.56
N ILE A 118 1.38 -17.23 16.92
CA ILE A 118 1.42 -18.44 17.75
C ILE A 118 1.20 -18.01 19.20
N LEU A 119 0.05 -18.37 19.79
CA LEU A 119 -0.24 -18.19 21.22
C LEU A 119 0.51 -19.23 22.08
N SER A 120 1.81 -19.40 21.88
CA SER A 120 2.61 -20.33 22.70
C SER A 120 3.83 -19.61 23.27
N ASN A 121 4.07 -19.79 24.57
CA ASN A 121 5.19 -19.24 25.34
C ASN A 121 6.57 -19.78 24.92
N ARG A 122 6.81 -20.02 23.62
CA ARG A 122 8.13 -20.35 23.10
C ARG A 122 8.77 -19.08 22.55
N PRO A 123 9.99 -18.74 22.96
CA PRO A 123 10.77 -17.71 22.27
C PRO A 123 10.87 -18.12 20.80
N MET A 124 10.49 -17.23 19.91
CA MET A 124 10.60 -17.45 18.47
C MET A 124 12.10 -17.54 18.12
N GLU A 125 12.58 -18.73 17.76
CA GLU A 125 13.89 -18.92 17.15
C GLU A 125 13.85 -18.36 15.73
N TYR A 126 14.41 -17.15 15.55
CA TYR A 126 14.55 -16.51 14.25
C TYR A 126 15.92 -16.86 13.67
N HIS A 127 15.95 -17.81 12.74
CA HIS A 127 17.15 -18.11 11.96
C HIS A 127 17.27 -17.09 10.81
N GLY A 128 18.05 -16.03 11.04
CA GLY A 128 18.94 -15.30 10.10
C GLY A 128 18.60 -15.15 8.62
N ALA A 129 17.34 -15.18 8.20
CA ALA A 129 16.93 -14.92 6.83
C ALA A 129 16.15 -13.60 6.78
N ALA A 130 16.54 -12.69 5.88
CA ALA A 130 15.76 -11.52 5.50
C ALA A 130 14.37 -11.98 5.04
N GLN A 131 13.42 -12.01 5.98
CA GLN A 131 12.06 -12.47 5.75
C GLN A 131 11.14 -11.32 6.09
N GLN A 132 10.46 -10.81 5.07
CA GLN A 132 9.37 -9.88 5.28
C GLN A 132 8.20 -10.65 5.86
N HIS A 133 7.73 -10.28 7.04
CA HIS A 133 6.52 -10.87 7.57
C HIS A 133 5.33 -10.34 6.76
N GLY A 134 4.74 -11.20 5.92
CA GLY A 134 3.59 -10.89 5.08
C GLY A 134 2.41 -10.43 5.93
N PRO A 135 1.59 -9.51 5.39
CA PRO A 135 0.72 -8.70 6.21
C PRO A 135 -0.43 -9.52 6.79
N HIS A 136 -0.83 -9.16 8.00
CA HIS A 136 -2.19 -9.42 8.43
C HIS A 136 -3.09 -8.38 7.77
N VAL A 137 -3.83 -8.78 6.73
CA VAL A 137 -4.81 -7.90 6.08
C VAL A 137 -5.90 -7.58 7.08
N ARG A 138 -6.07 -6.29 7.40
CA ARG A 138 -7.14 -5.83 8.26
C ARG A 138 -8.16 -5.04 7.45
N HIS A 139 -9.41 -5.12 7.89
CA HIS A 139 -10.47 -4.28 7.35
C HIS A 139 -10.31 -2.85 7.86
N GLY A 140 -10.47 -1.88 6.97
CA GLY A 140 -10.43 -0.46 7.26
C GLY A 140 -9.77 0.36 6.16
N HIS A 141 -10.23 1.59 5.98
CA HIS A 141 -9.72 2.54 5.01
C HIS A 141 -8.35 3.11 5.43
N HIS A 142 -7.63 3.74 4.49
CA HIS A 142 -6.26 4.21 4.65
C HIS A 142 -6.01 5.07 5.90
N THR A 143 -7.01 5.84 6.32
CA THR A 143 -6.90 6.74 7.48
C THR A 143 -7.34 6.13 8.81
N THR A 144 -7.81 4.87 8.82
CA THR A 144 -8.27 4.17 10.03
C THR A 144 -7.15 4.01 11.07
N TYR A 145 -5.99 3.54 10.63
CA TYR A 145 -4.86 3.20 11.51
C TYR A 145 -3.97 4.37 11.92
N PRO A 146 -3.76 5.43 11.10
CA PRO A 146 -3.17 6.67 11.60
C PRO A 146 -4.15 7.48 12.47
N GLY A 147 -5.41 7.04 12.64
CA GLY A 147 -6.40 7.73 13.48
C GLY A 147 -6.92 9.03 12.86
N ILE A 148 -6.74 9.23 11.56
CA ILE A 148 -7.17 10.44 10.83
C ILE A 148 -8.61 10.22 10.33
N GLY A 149 -9.52 10.02 11.28
CA GLY A 149 -10.97 10.06 11.05
C GLY A 149 -11.47 11.46 11.39
N CYS A 150 -11.92 12.20 10.35
CA CYS A 150 -12.34 13.61 10.36
C CYS A 150 -11.20 14.64 10.17
N GLY A 151 -11.03 15.12 8.93
CA GLY A 151 -10.60 16.51 8.69
C GLY A 151 -9.15 16.81 8.29
N SER A 152 -8.35 15.92 7.68
CA SER A 152 -7.01 16.32 7.21
C SER A 152 -6.55 15.64 5.91
N VAL A 153 -6.62 16.38 4.80
CA VAL A 153 -6.22 15.97 3.43
C VAL A 153 -4.69 15.86 3.25
N LEU A 154 -3.91 16.41 4.19
CA LEU A 154 -2.44 16.41 4.14
C LEU A 154 -1.77 15.11 4.66
N GLY A 155 -2.53 14.26 5.37
CA GLY A 155 -2.00 13.02 5.95
C GLY A 155 -1.78 11.88 4.95
N SER A 156 -2.53 11.87 3.85
CA SER A 156 -2.54 10.78 2.86
C SER A 156 -1.26 10.67 2.04
N CYS A 157 -0.65 11.80 1.68
CA CYS A 157 0.66 11.79 1.03
C CYS A 157 1.74 11.30 1.99
N LYS A 158 1.65 11.63 3.28
CA LYS A 158 2.61 11.16 4.28
C LYS A 158 2.44 9.68 4.57
N ALA A 159 1.22 9.13 4.60
CA ALA A 159 0.95 7.71 4.86
C ALA A 159 1.25 6.78 3.67
N ALA A 160 0.99 7.19 2.42
CA ALA A 160 1.38 6.40 1.25
C ALA A 160 2.89 6.44 1.02
N VAL A 161 3.50 7.61 1.23
CA VAL A 161 4.94 7.77 1.24
C VAL A 161 5.57 7.15 2.48
N GLU A 162 4.92 7.08 3.64
CA GLU A 162 5.37 6.34 4.83
C GLU A 162 5.17 4.85 4.67
N SER A 163 4.16 4.36 3.95
CA SER A 163 4.11 2.96 3.55
C SER A 163 5.32 2.59 2.69
N SER A 164 5.83 3.54 1.90
CA SER A 164 7.10 3.41 1.16
C SER A 164 8.36 3.84 1.97
N ARG A 165 8.24 4.69 2.98
CA ARG A 165 9.35 5.28 3.79
C ARG A 165 9.53 4.65 5.16
N TYR A 166 8.57 3.89 5.68
CA TYR A 166 8.78 2.93 6.78
C TYR A 166 9.75 1.83 6.33
N PHE A 167 9.97 1.71 5.02
CA PHE A 167 11.06 0.94 4.42
C PHE A 167 12.43 1.65 4.44
N ILE A 168 12.49 2.95 4.78
CA ILE A 168 13.72 3.78 4.69
C ILE A 168 14.07 4.49 6.02
N SER A 169 13.27 4.41 7.09
CA SER A 169 13.54 5.18 8.32
C SER A 169 13.55 4.33 9.59
N GLN A 170 14.64 3.60 9.82
CA GLN A 170 15.19 3.33 11.16
C GLN A 170 16.73 3.27 11.14
N THR A 171 17.37 4.28 10.55
CA THR A 171 18.80 4.55 10.76
C THR A 171 19.01 6.05 10.94
N LEU A 172 18.70 6.50 12.16
CA LEU A 172 19.59 7.32 12.98
C LEU A 172 19.61 6.74 14.39
#